data_AF-A0A6L8E484-F1
#
_entry.id   AF-A0A6L8E484-F1
#
_cell.length_a   1.000
_cell.length_b   1.000
_cell.length_c   1.000
_cell.angle_alpha   90.00
_cell.angle_beta   90.00
_cell.angle_gamma   90.00
#
_symmetry.space_group_name_H-M   'P 1'
#
loop_
_entity.id
_entity.type
_entity.pdbx_description
1 polymer ?
#
loop_
_entity_poly.entity_id
_entity_poly.type
_entity_poly.pdbx_seq_one_letter_code
_entity_poly.pdbx_strand_id
1 'polypeptide(L)'
;MAGAGDTVKVHYHGTLDSGEVFDSSLQRAPLTFTVGSGQVIEGFDDAVRGLAVGESVSVRLEPEQAYGERDPAAVMTVWREGAPEGLAVGDHLQLDNGLVVTVVGISETEIHLDLN
;
A
#
# COMPACT_ATOMS: atom_id res chain seq x y z
N MET A 1 8.29 -6.12 -26.18
CA MET A 1 8.69 -5.90 -24.77
C MET A 1 8.06 -4.60 -24.32
N ALA A 2 7.56 -4.54 -23.09
CA ALA A 2 7.01 -3.33 -22.51
C ALA A 2 8.12 -2.29 -22.30
N GLY A 3 8.00 -1.13 -22.92
CA GLY A 3 8.92 -0.01 -22.81
C GLY A 3 8.30 1.18 -22.07
N ALA A 4 9.14 2.13 -21.65
CA ALA A 4 8.67 3.37 -21.03
C ALA A 4 7.72 4.12 -21.98
N GLY A 5 6.57 4.55 -21.46
CA GLY A 5 5.49 5.18 -22.22
C GLY A 5 4.45 4.23 -22.81
N ASP A 6 4.69 2.91 -22.81
CA ASP A 6 3.69 1.95 -23.25
C ASP A 6 2.58 1.79 -22.21
N THR A 7 1.33 1.76 -22.67
CA THR A 7 0.19 1.37 -21.82
C THR A 7 0.05 -0.15 -21.84
N VAL A 8 0.13 -0.76 -20.65
CA VAL A 8 0.07 -2.21 -20.47
C VAL A 8 -1.14 -2.62 -19.65
N LYS A 9 -1.53 -3.89 -19.76
CA LYS A 9 -2.57 -4.53 -18.93
C LYS A 9 -1.97 -5.75 -18.25
N VAL A 10 -1.97 -5.75 -16.92
CA VAL A 10 -1.28 -6.77 -16.12
C VAL A 10 -2.23 -7.35 -15.09
N HIS A 11 -2.31 -8.68 -15.05
CA HIS A 11 -2.81 -9.37 -13.88
C HIS A 11 -1.67 -9.55 -12.87
N TYR A 12 -1.96 -9.35 -11.60
CA TYR A 12 -0.98 -9.44 -10.52
C TYR A 12 -1.58 -10.14 -9.30
N HIS A 13 -0.67 -10.63 -8.47
CA HIS A 13 -0.96 -11.27 -7.21
C HIS A 13 0.11 -10.83 -6.21
N GLY A 14 -0.28 -9.98 -5.26
CA GLY A 14 0.61 -9.43 -4.24
C GLY A 14 0.41 -10.15 -2.92
N THR A 15 1.50 -10.65 -2.36
CA THR A 15 1.54 -11.27 -1.03
C THR A 15 2.55 -10.60 -0.14
N LEU A 16 2.30 -10.64 1.17
CA LEU A 16 3.31 -10.36 2.18
C LEU A 16 4.30 -11.53 2.26
N ASP A 17 5.45 -11.34 2.92
CA ASP A 17 6.42 -12.40 3.19
C ASP A 17 5.82 -13.57 4.01
N SER A 18 4.72 -13.31 4.74
CA SER A 18 3.94 -14.33 5.45
C SER A 18 3.15 -15.26 4.52
N GLY A 19 3.01 -14.91 3.24
CA GLY A 19 2.12 -15.58 2.27
C GLY A 19 0.68 -15.05 2.27
N GLU A 20 0.35 -14.10 3.15
CA GLU A 20 -0.96 -13.44 3.14
C GLU A 20 -1.12 -12.59 1.87
N VAL A 21 -2.25 -12.74 1.19
CA VAL A 21 -2.57 -11.94 -0.01
C VAL A 21 -3.10 -10.60 0.44
N PHE A 22 -2.38 -9.52 0.14
CA PHE A 22 -2.86 -8.16 0.44
C PHE A 22 -3.68 -7.57 -0.71
N ASP A 23 -3.37 -7.93 -1.97
CA ASP A 23 -4.15 -7.51 -3.13
C ASP A 23 -3.92 -8.45 -4.32
N SER A 24 -4.94 -8.61 -5.16
CA SER A 24 -4.83 -9.36 -6.41
C SER A 24 -5.84 -8.87 -7.45
N SER A 25 -5.45 -8.95 -8.72
CA SER A 25 -6.36 -8.69 -9.84
C SER A 25 -6.89 -9.94 -10.53
N LEU A 26 -6.58 -11.16 -10.04
CA LEU A 26 -6.98 -12.41 -10.70
C LEU A 26 -8.50 -12.65 -10.75
N GLN A 27 -9.26 -12.00 -9.86
CA GLN A 27 -10.73 -12.08 -9.81
C GLN A 27 -11.42 -10.81 -10.34
N ARG A 28 -10.66 -9.86 -10.91
CA ARG A 28 -11.17 -8.59 -11.44
C ARG A 28 -10.51 -8.24 -12.77
N ALA A 29 -10.80 -7.06 -13.32
CA ALA A 29 -10.14 -6.61 -14.54
C ALA A 29 -8.61 -6.41 -14.31
N PRO A 30 -7.77 -6.61 -15.34
CA PRO A 30 -6.34 -6.30 -15.25
C PRO A 30 -6.10 -4.84 -14.86
N LEU A 31 -5.02 -4.62 -14.13
CA LEU A 31 -4.54 -3.25 -13.89
C LEU A 31 -4.00 -2.68 -15.19
N THR A 32 -4.45 -1.48 -15.54
CA THR A 32 -3.95 -0.74 -16.70
C THR A 32 -3.13 0.44 -16.23
N PHE A 33 -1.88 0.53 -16.66
CA PHE A 33 -1.00 1.65 -16.34
C PHE A 33 0.00 1.90 -17.47
N THR A 34 0.65 3.06 -17.44
CA THR A 34 1.73 3.42 -18.37
C THR A 34 3.08 3.15 -17.72
N VAL A 35 3.93 2.37 -18.39
CA VAL A 35 5.26 2.01 -17.87
C VAL A 35 6.14 3.24 -17.72
N GLY A 36 6.81 3.38 -16.59
CA GLY A 36 7.67 4.48 -16.21
C GLY A 36 6.93 5.77 -15.82
N SER A 37 5.62 5.71 -15.56
CA SER A 37 4.82 6.90 -15.24
C SER A 37 4.71 7.21 -13.75
N GLY A 38 5.11 6.28 -12.88
CA GLY A 38 4.91 6.39 -11.43
C GLY A 38 3.45 6.19 -10.99
N GLN A 39 2.59 5.61 -11.84
CA GLN A 39 1.21 5.25 -11.49
C GLN A 39 1.11 4.04 -10.54
N VAL A 40 2.18 3.24 -10.46
CA VAL A 40 2.32 2.08 -9.59
C VAL A 40 3.64 2.20 -8.83
N ILE A 41 3.82 1.38 -7.79
CA ILE A 41 5.07 1.35 -7.02
C ILE A 41 6.27 1.04 -7.92
N GLU A 42 7.43 1.61 -7.58
CA GLU A 42 8.64 1.57 -8.43
C GLU A 42 9.03 0.15 -8.83
N GLY A 43 9.09 -0.76 -7.86
CA GLY A 43 9.46 -2.15 -8.11
C GLY A 43 8.47 -2.92 -8.99
N PHE A 44 7.18 -2.53 -8.98
CA PHE A 44 6.18 -3.11 -9.89
C PHE A 44 6.44 -2.63 -11.32
N ASP A 45 6.64 -1.32 -11.50
CA ASP A 45 6.91 -0.72 -12.81
C ASP A 45 8.15 -1.34 -13.44
N ASP A 46 9.24 -1.42 -12.66
CA ASP A 46 10.51 -2.01 -13.08
C ASP A 46 10.40 -3.50 -13.41
N ALA A 47 9.60 -4.28 -12.65
CA ALA A 47 9.39 -5.69 -12.93
C ALA A 47 8.65 -5.95 -14.25
N VAL A 48 7.74 -5.05 -14.63
CA VAL A 48 7.00 -5.15 -15.90
C VAL A 48 7.85 -4.69 -17.09
N ARG A 49 8.78 -3.77 -16.85
CA ARG A 49 9.65 -3.23 -17.88
C ARG A 49 10.45 -4.35 -18.55
N GLY A 50 10.38 -4.39 -19.88
CA GLY A 50 11.09 -5.38 -20.67
C GLY A 50 10.35 -6.70 -20.83
N LEU A 51 9.18 -6.95 -20.20
CA LEU A 51 8.42 -8.18 -20.42
C LEU A 51 7.73 -8.22 -21.79
N ALA A 52 7.63 -9.39 -22.40
CA ALA A 52 6.79 -9.62 -23.57
C ALA A 52 5.32 -9.85 -23.16
N VAL A 53 4.40 -9.65 -24.10
CA VAL A 53 2.98 -9.99 -23.88
C VAL A 53 2.84 -11.49 -23.62
N GLY A 54 2.18 -11.84 -22.53
CA GLY A 54 1.98 -13.22 -22.10
C GLY A 54 3.07 -13.76 -21.18
N GLU A 55 4.16 -13.02 -20.96
CA GLU A 55 5.16 -13.37 -19.95
C GLU A 55 4.67 -13.02 -18.55
N SER A 56 5.28 -13.66 -17.56
CA SER A 56 5.02 -13.41 -16.14
C SER A 56 6.34 -13.49 -15.38
N VAL A 57 6.45 -12.69 -14.33
CA VAL A 57 7.61 -12.65 -13.46
C VAL A 57 7.13 -12.63 -12.01
N SER A 58 7.93 -13.21 -11.12
CA SER A 58 7.74 -13.10 -9.68
C SER A 58 8.94 -12.35 -9.12
N VAL A 59 8.68 -11.26 -8.41
CA VAL A 59 9.71 -10.45 -7.75
C VAL A 59 9.34 -10.28 -6.28
N ARG A 60 10.34 -10.27 -5.41
CA ARG A 60 10.20 -9.79 -4.03
C ARG A 60 10.68 -8.34 -4.03
N LEU A 61 9.85 -7.44 -3.53
CA LEU A 61 10.16 -6.01 -3.45
C LEU A 61 10.51 -5.67 -2.01
N GLU A 62 11.65 -5.02 -1.82
CA GLU A 62 11.98 -4.42 -0.52
C GLU A 62 11.12 -3.15 -0.30
N PRO A 63 10.94 -2.69 0.94
CA PRO A 63 10.06 -1.56 1.26
C PRO A 63 10.35 -0.32 0.41
N GLU A 64 11.62 0.01 0.16
CA GLU A 64 12.02 1.18 -0.62
C GLU A 64 11.58 1.13 -2.09
N GLN A 65 11.32 -0.07 -2.61
CA GLN A 65 10.82 -0.29 -3.97
C GLN A 65 9.28 -0.36 -4.02
N ALA A 66 8.62 -0.34 -2.85
CA ALA A 66 7.19 -0.51 -2.69
C ALA A 66 6.54 0.72 -2.05
N TYR A 67 6.14 0.61 -0.78
CA TYR A 67 5.41 1.66 -0.05
C TYR A 67 6.30 2.42 0.95
N GLY A 68 7.61 2.16 0.95
CA GLY A 68 8.57 2.75 1.86
C GLY A 68 8.72 2.00 3.19
N GLU A 69 9.76 2.37 3.91
CA GLU A 69 9.99 1.93 5.29
C GLU A 69 8.98 2.59 6.24
N ARG A 70 8.63 1.87 7.31
CA ARG A 70 7.78 2.44 8.35
C ARG A 70 8.48 3.63 8.99
N ASP A 71 7.87 4.80 8.93
CA ASP A 71 8.35 6.01 9.57
C ASP A 71 7.78 6.12 11.00
N PRO A 72 8.63 6.01 12.06
CA PRO A 72 8.17 6.20 13.43
C PRO A 72 7.65 7.62 13.70
N ALA A 73 8.09 8.62 12.94
CA ALA A 73 7.61 9.99 13.04
C ALA A 73 6.21 10.19 12.44
N ALA A 74 5.76 9.26 11.59
CA ALA A 74 4.40 9.20 11.07
C ALA A 74 3.43 8.50 12.05
N VAL A 75 3.80 8.37 13.32
CA VAL A 75 2.87 7.98 14.40
C VAL A 75 2.56 9.22 15.23
N MET A 76 1.31 9.68 15.20
CA MET A 76 0.86 10.80 16.02
C MET A 76 0.26 10.32 17.34
N THR A 77 0.44 11.11 18.39
CA THR A 77 -0.27 10.93 19.66
C THR A 77 -1.31 12.01 19.79
N VAL A 78 -2.56 11.62 20.01
CA VAL A 78 -3.67 12.54 20.27
C VAL A 78 -4.27 12.26 21.63
N TRP A 79 -4.85 13.29 22.26
CA TRP A 79 -5.61 13.13 23.48
C TRP A 79 -6.86 12.31 23.20
N ARG A 80 -7.14 11.36 24.09
CA ARG A 80 -8.34 10.52 24.01
C ARG A 80 -9.62 11.33 24.22
N GLU A 81 -9.52 12.47 24.89
CA GLU A 81 -10.64 13.38 25.11
C GLU A 81 -11.21 13.86 23.77
N GLY A 82 -12.46 13.51 23.47
CA GLY A 82 -13.14 13.84 22.21
C GLY A 82 -12.99 12.80 21.09
N ALA A 83 -12.23 11.72 21.32
CA ALA A 83 -12.19 10.61 20.39
C ALA A 83 -13.51 9.80 20.39
N PRO A 84 -13.86 9.14 19.28
CA PRO A 84 -15.00 8.23 19.24
C PRO A 84 -14.97 7.19 20.37
N GLU A 85 -16.14 6.92 20.95
CA GLU A 85 -16.27 5.82 21.91
C GLU A 85 -16.13 4.47 21.21
N GLY A 86 -15.60 3.47 21.92
CA GLY A 86 -15.50 2.11 21.41
C GLY A 86 -14.33 1.83 20.46
N LEU A 87 -13.39 2.76 20.31
CA LEU A 87 -12.17 2.53 19.52
C LEU A 87 -11.37 1.33 20.03
N ALA A 88 -10.87 0.54 19.09
CA ALA A 88 -9.96 -0.57 19.29
C ALA A 88 -8.67 -0.37 18.49
N VAL A 89 -7.59 -1.00 18.96
CA VAL A 89 -6.36 -1.10 18.17
C VAL A 89 -6.64 -1.91 16.89
N GLY A 90 -6.22 -1.37 15.76
CA GLY A 90 -6.51 -1.88 14.42
C GLY A 90 -7.63 -1.13 13.70
N ASP A 91 -8.40 -0.27 14.38
CA ASP A 91 -9.44 0.51 13.73
C ASP A 91 -8.84 1.55 12.76
N HIS A 92 -9.49 1.73 11.61
CA HIS A 92 -9.16 2.78 10.65
C HIS A 92 -10.07 3.99 10.84
N LEU A 93 -9.48 5.17 11.03
CA LEU A 93 -10.19 6.43 11.22
C LEU A 93 -9.95 7.35 10.04
N GLN A 94 -11.02 7.95 9.53
CA GLN A 94 -10.92 9.02 8.55
C GLN A 94 -10.91 10.37 9.29
N LEU A 95 -9.84 11.13 9.12
CA LEU A 95 -9.70 12.48 9.64
C LEU A 95 -10.42 13.49 8.73
N ASP A 96 -10.71 14.68 9.25
CA ASP A 96 -11.44 15.74 8.51
C ASP A 96 -10.74 16.18 7.21
N ASN A 97 -9.41 16.05 7.16
CA ASN A 97 -8.60 16.33 5.97
C ASN A 97 -8.62 15.19 4.93
N GLY A 98 -9.37 14.12 5.18
CA GLY A 98 -9.50 12.96 4.32
C GLY A 98 -8.43 11.88 4.52
N LEU A 99 -7.45 12.09 5.39
CA LEU A 99 -6.45 11.06 5.71
C LEU A 99 -7.10 9.89 6.43
N VAL A 100 -6.71 8.67 6.08
CA VAL A 100 -7.05 7.47 6.82
C VAL A 100 -5.87 7.12 7.70
N VAL A 101 -6.11 6.92 8.98
CA VAL A 101 -5.09 6.55 9.98
C VAL A 101 -5.49 5.27 10.68
N THR A 102 -4.52 4.52 11.18
CA THR A 102 -4.76 3.28 11.92
C THR A 102 -4.50 3.48 13.41
N VAL A 103 -5.42 3.04 14.27
CA VAL A 103 -5.20 3.08 15.72
C VAL A 103 -4.19 1.98 16.09
N VAL A 104 -3.01 2.36 16.56
CA VAL A 104 -1.94 1.41 16.94
C VAL A 104 -1.73 1.29 18.45
N GLY A 105 -2.32 2.20 19.24
CA GLY A 105 -2.30 2.09 20.69
C GLY A 105 -3.35 2.98 21.34
N ILE A 106 -3.88 2.53 22.48
CA ILE A 106 -4.87 3.26 23.28
C ILE A 106 -4.47 3.14 24.74
N SER A 107 -4.43 4.27 25.44
CA SER A 107 -4.24 4.35 26.88
C SER A 107 -5.45 4.99 27.57
N GLU A 108 -5.34 5.27 28.87
CA GLU A 108 -6.37 6.02 29.60
C GLU A 108 -6.52 7.45 29.08
N THR A 109 -5.43 8.08 28.62
CA THR A 109 -5.38 9.50 28.27
C THR A 109 -5.09 9.77 26.80
N GLU A 110 -4.49 8.81 26.09
CA GLU A 110 -3.92 9.03 24.76
C GLU A 110 -4.32 7.93 23.77
N ILE A 111 -4.30 8.29 22.49
CA ILE A 111 -4.44 7.38 21.36
C ILE A 111 -3.24 7.61 20.43
N HIS A 112 -2.61 6.52 20.01
CA HIS A 112 -1.54 6.54 19.01
C HIS A 112 -2.13 6.14 17.65
N LEU A 113 -1.99 7.04 16.68
CA LEU A 113 -2.51 6.89 15.32
C LEU A 113 -1.34 6.80 14.35
N ASP A 114 -1.31 5.74 13.56
CA ASP A 114 -0.30 5.49 12.54
C ASP A 114 -0.80 6.02 11.18
N LEU A 115 0.00 6.90 10.58
CA LEU A 115 -0.26 7.50 9.26
C LEU A 115 0.52 6.83 8.12
N ASN A 116 1.33 5.81 8.43
CA ASN A 116 2.01 5.02 7.41
C ASN A 116 1.03 4.28 6.50
#